data_AF-T1JJY4-F1
#
_entry.id   AF-T1JJY4-F1
#
_cell.length_a   1.000
_cell.length_b   1.000
_cell.length_c   1.000
_cell.angle_alpha   90.00
_cell.angle_beta   90.00
_cell.angle_gamma   90.00
#
_symmetry.space_group_name_H-M   'P 1'
#
loop_
_entity.id
_entity.type
_entity.pdbx_description
1 polymer ?
#
loop_
_entity_poly.entity_id
_entity_poly.type
_entity_poly.pdbx_seq_one_letter_code
_entity_poly.pdbx_strand_id
1 'polypeptide(L)'
;MEAWEESLEEQLKSLEIRVFGGDNTNATGYSKCVDRVAYFNNRLNSAITGRDKITNMLKKLDNIEKYLDPEYVDCLTLPDDAKLQLITAQEKIITDTVARLEEIEKLKPVLNSEHIKNTPNLSNELLRLSEIEIKQQEEVNSLCSEVEPLVASYNSIIQTLTKQFIQWDDLTTKLEMKSQMAKTKN
;
A
#
# COMPACT_ATOMS: atom_id res chain seq x y z
N MET A 1 15.76 -7.39 -1.36
CA MET A 1 16.25 -7.27 -2.75
C MET A 1 17.33 -8.31 -3.00
N GLU A 2 18.17 -8.61 -2.00
CA GLU A 2 19.23 -9.63 -2.08
C GLU A 2 18.72 -11.09 -2.18
N ALA A 3 17.56 -11.41 -1.58
CA ALA A 3 17.07 -12.80 -1.52
C ALA A 3 16.70 -13.44 -2.88
N TRP A 4 16.30 -12.63 -3.87
CA TRP A 4 15.98 -13.15 -5.21
C TRP A 4 17.22 -13.27 -6.09
N GLU A 5 18.27 -12.48 -5.82
CA GLU A 5 19.58 -12.59 -6.49
C GLU A 5 20.29 -13.87 -6.05
N GLU A 6 20.29 -14.17 -4.75
CA GLU A 6 20.90 -15.39 -4.21
C GLU A 6 20.21 -16.67 -4.73
N SER A 7 18.88 -16.66 -4.85
CA SER A 7 18.13 -17.78 -5.43
C SER A 7 18.41 -17.97 -6.93
N LEU A 8 18.56 -16.87 -7.67
CA LEU A 8 18.92 -16.91 -9.09
C LEU A 8 20.34 -17.41 -9.32
N GLU A 9 21.30 -16.98 -8.49
CA GLU A 9 22.68 -17.47 -8.56
C GLU A 9 22.78 -18.97 -8.24
N GLU A 10 22.03 -19.45 -7.24
CA GLU A 10 21.99 -20.87 -6.93
C GLU A 10 21.37 -21.70 -8.07
N GLN A 11 20.28 -21.21 -8.67
CA GLN A 11 19.68 -21.84 -9.84
C GLN A 11 20.61 -21.81 -11.05
N LEU A 12 21.29 -20.69 -11.31
CA LEU A 12 22.25 -20.55 -12.40
C LEU A 12 23.41 -21.55 -12.23
N LYS A 13 23.97 -21.63 -11.02
CA LYS A 13 25.03 -22.58 -10.68
C LYS A 13 24.58 -24.03 -10.85
N SER A 14 23.36 -24.36 -10.44
CA SER A 14 22.78 -25.70 -10.66
C SER A 14 22.62 -26.03 -12.15
N LEU A 15 22.25 -25.04 -12.96
CA LEU A 15 22.11 -25.15 -14.41
C LEU A 15 23.47 -25.30 -15.08
N GLU A 16 24.46 -24.52 -14.68
CA GLU A 16 25.82 -24.62 -15.19
C GLU A 16 26.43 -25.98 -14.88
N ILE A 17 26.30 -26.47 -13.64
CA ILE A 17 26.78 -27.81 -13.27
C ILE A 17 26.08 -28.88 -14.12
N ARG A 18 24.77 -28.76 -14.35
CA ARG A 18 24.00 -29.74 -15.10
C ARG A 18 24.31 -29.74 -16.60
N VAL A 19 24.64 -28.60 -17.19
CA VAL A 19 24.95 -28.47 -18.61
C VAL A 19 26.42 -28.73 -18.92
N PHE A 20 27.33 -28.23 -18.07
CA PHE A 20 28.77 -28.26 -18.29
C PHE A 20 29.50 -29.33 -17.48
N GLY A 21 28.83 -30.01 -16.54
CA GLY A 21 29.39 -31.15 -15.82
C GLY A 21 30.68 -30.80 -15.09
N GLY A 22 30.65 -29.75 -14.27
CA GLY A 22 31.77 -29.35 -13.39
C GLY A 22 33.04 -28.85 -14.08
N ASP A 23 33.10 -28.81 -15.42
CA ASP A 23 34.26 -28.32 -16.15
C ASP A 23 34.13 -26.84 -16.50
N ASN A 24 35.24 -26.11 -16.35
CA ASN A 24 35.31 -24.65 -16.30
C ASN A 24 34.77 -23.98 -17.59
N THR A 25 33.95 -22.94 -17.44
CA THR A 25 33.17 -22.23 -18.49
C THR A 25 34.01 -21.50 -19.56
N ASN A 26 35.32 -21.74 -19.64
CA ASN A 26 36.24 -21.02 -20.53
C ASN A 26 37.05 -21.93 -21.47
N ALA A 27 36.72 -23.21 -21.60
CA ALA A 27 37.35 -24.07 -22.60
C ALA A 27 36.71 -23.84 -23.98
N THR A 28 37.49 -23.29 -24.91
CA THR A 28 37.19 -22.95 -26.32
C THR A 28 36.90 -24.18 -27.21
N GLY A 29 36.15 -25.14 -26.69
CA GLY A 29 35.83 -26.43 -27.29
C GLY A 29 34.41 -26.86 -26.92
N TYR A 30 33.46 -25.92 -26.96
CA TYR A 30 32.04 -26.22 -26.80
C TYR A 30 31.58 -27.13 -27.93
N SER A 31 31.66 -28.45 -27.72
CA SER A 31 30.90 -29.39 -28.51
C SER A 31 29.44 -29.16 -28.14
N LYS A 32 28.78 -28.29 -28.92
CA LYS A 32 27.37 -27.91 -28.82
C LYS A 32 26.58 -29.08 -28.24
N CYS A 33 26.18 -29.00 -26.96
CA CYS A 33 25.37 -30.05 -26.33
C CYS A 33 24.13 -30.32 -27.18
N VAL A 34 23.64 -29.29 -27.86
CA VAL A 34 22.61 -29.35 -28.89
C VAL A 34 22.97 -30.31 -30.05
N ASP A 35 24.19 -30.27 -30.58
CA ASP A 35 24.61 -31.17 -31.68
C ASP A 35 24.75 -32.62 -31.19
N ARG A 36 25.25 -32.84 -29.96
CA ARG A 36 25.30 -34.18 -29.36
C ARG A 36 23.90 -34.70 -29.08
N VAL A 37 23.02 -33.90 -28.48
CA VAL A 37 21.63 -34.26 -28.21
C VAL A 37 20.88 -34.49 -29.51
N ALA A 38 21.10 -33.68 -30.55
CA ALA A 38 20.52 -33.89 -31.87
C ALA A 38 21.06 -35.17 -32.53
N TYR A 39 22.35 -35.46 -32.41
CA TYR A 39 22.95 -36.71 -32.87
C TYR A 39 22.36 -37.92 -32.14
N PHE A 40 22.25 -37.87 -30.81
CA PHE A 40 21.61 -38.91 -30.01
C PHE A 40 20.13 -39.06 -30.37
N ASN A 41 19.39 -37.97 -30.50
CA ASN A 41 17.98 -37.98 -30.88
C ASN A 41 17.78 -38.57 -32.29
N ASN A 42 18.62 -38.22 -33.27
CA ASN A 42 18.58 -38.81 -34.61
C ASN A 42 18.95 -40.29 -34.59
N ARG A 43 19.91 -40.70 -33.75
CA ARG A 43 20.29 -42.11 -33.58
C ARG A 43 19.20 -42.91 -32.86
N LEU A 44 18.52 -42.30 -31.90
CA LEU A 44 17.39 -42.87 -31.17
C LEU A 44 16.17 -43.01 -32.10
N ASN A 45 15.84 -41.96 -32.86
CA ASN A 45 14.79 -41.98 -33.88
C ASN A 45 15.06 -43.01 -34.98
N SER A 46 16.29 -43.11 -35.49
CA SER A 46 16.65 -44.15 -36.46
C SER A 46 16.63 -45.57 -35.87
N ALA A 47 16.90 -45.73 -34.57
CA ALA A 47 16.77 -47.03 -33.88
C ALA A 47 15.30 -47.40 -33.55
N ILE A 48 14.42 -46.41 -33.41
CA ILE A 48 12.97 -46.55 -33.21
C ILE A 48 12.25 -46.80 -34.55
N THR A 49 12.72 -46.17 -35.63
CA THR A 49 12.12 -46.29 -36.97
C THR A 49 12.30 -47.74 -37.46
N GLY A 50 11.22 -48.52 -37.39
CA GLY A 50 11.20 -49.95 -37.71
C GLY A 50 10.89 -50.89 -36.54
N ARG A 51 10.75 -50.38 -35.30
CA ARG A 51 10.31 -51.16 -34.14
C ARG A 51 9.07 -50.55 -33.49
N ASP A 52 7.90 -50.87 -34.03
CA ASP A 52 6.60 -50.37 -33.55
C ASP A 52 6.34 -50.64 -32.06
N LYS A 53 6.89 -51.74 -31.52
CA LYS A 53 6.82 -52.06 -30.09
C LYS A 53 7.50 -51.02 -29.20
N ILE A 54 8.61 -50.45 -29.65
CA ILE A 54 9.36 -49.44 -28.89
C ILE A 54 8.66 -48.10 -28.99
N THR A 55 8.14 -47.73 -30.16
CA THR A 55 7.30 -46.53 -30.33
C THR A 55 6.05 -46.59 -29.45
N ASN A 56 5.41 -47.77 -29.36
CA ASN A 56 4.26 -47.99 -28.48
C ASN A 56 4.65 -47.98 -27.00
N MET A 57 5.83 -48.48 -26.62
CA MET A 57 6.34 -48.35 -25.24
C MET A 57 6.67 -46.90 -24.90
N LEU A 58 7.25 -46.12 -25.80
CA LEU A 58 7.56 -44.70 -25.56
C LEU A 58 6.26 -43.88 -25.38
N LYS A 59 5.24 -44.13 -26.20
CA LYS A 59 3.90 -43.55 -25.98
C LYS A 59 3.26 -44.02 -24.68
N LYS A 60 3.52 -45.26 -24.26
CA LYS A 60 3.07 -45.77 -22.96
C LYS A 60 3.89 -45.18 -21.81
N LEU A 61 5.13 -44.76 -22.03
CA LEU A 61 5.97 -44.14 -21.02
C LEU A 61 5.36 -42.80 -20.56
N ASP A 62 4.92 -41.95 -21.48
CA ASP A 62 4.20 -40.71 -21.14
C ASP A 62 2.92 -40.98 -20.35
N ASN A 63 2.25 -42.10 -20.64
CA ASN A 63 1.08 -42.52 -19.88
C ASN A 63 1.48 -43.07 -18.51
N ILE A 64 2.54 -43.87 -18.43
CA ILE A 64 3.08 -44.43 -17.18
C ILE A 64 3.59 -43.31 -16.28
N GLU A 65 4.17 -42.24 -16.82
CA GLU A 65 4.55 -41.03 -16.08
C GLU A 65 3.32 -40.38 -15.44
N LYS A 66 2.20 -40.27 -16.17
CA LYS A 66 0.93 -39.81 -15.61
C LYS A 66 0.34 -40.76 -14.57
N TYR A 67 0.52 -42.07 -14.75
CA TYR A 67 0.07 -43.08 -13.77
C TYR A 67 1.02 -43.23 -12.58
N LEU A 68 2.23 -42.67 -12.62
CA LEU A 68 3.16 -42.62 -11.49
C LEU A 68 2.99 -41.35 -10.66
N ASP A 69 2.21 -40.38 -11.13
CA ASP A 69 1.85 -39.22 -10.35
C ASP A 69 0.97 -39.65 -9.17
N PRO A 70 1.46 -39.54 -7.91
CA PRO A 70 0.73 -40.00 -6.73
C PRO A 70 -0.65 -39.36 -6.61
N GLU A 71 -0.78 -38.09 -7.02
CA GLU A 71 -2.06 -37.37 -6.99
C GLU A 71 -3.10 -37.96 -7.96
N TYR A 72 -2.66 -38.51 -9.10
CA TYR A 72 -3.54 -39.10 -10.09
C TYR A 72 -4.04 -40.49 -9.67
N VAL A 73 -3.18 -41.29 -9.05
CA VAL A 73 -3.53 -42.63 -8.54
C VAL A 73 -4.44 -42.53 -7.31
N ASP A 74 -4.18 -41.60 -6.40
CA ASP A 74 -5.00 -41.42 -5.20
C ASP A 74 -6.42 -40.96 -5.55
N CYS A 75 -6.57 -40.13 -6.59
CA CYS A 75 -7.87 -39.66 -7.08
C CYS A 75 -8.69 -40.78 -7.76
N LEU A 76 -8.03 -41.69 -8.49
CA LEU A 76 -8.66 -42.85 -9.14
C LEU A 76 -8.97 -44.01 -8.18
N THR A 77 -8.16 -44.19 -7.13
CA THR A 77 -8.28 -45.33 -6.21
C THR A 77 -9.15 -45.06 -4.99
N LEU A 78 -9.56 -43.82 -4.75
CA LEU A 78 -10.45 -43.49 -3.64
C LEU A 78 -11.81 -44.21 -3.81
N PRO A 79 -12.15 -45.19 -2.95
CA PRO A 79 -13.42 -45.89 -3.03
C PRO A 79 -14.59 -44.92 -2.89
N ASP A 80 -15.71 -45.19 -3.55
CA ASP A 80 -16.87 -44.29 -3.50
C ASP A 80 -17.42 -44.11 -2.07
N ASP A 81 -17.28 -45.12 -1.21
CA ASP A 81 -17.61 -45.02 0.21
C ASP A 81 -16.69 -44.06 0.97
N ALA A 82 -15.39 -44.03 0.62
CA ALA A 82 -14.44 -43.09 1.21
C ALA A 82 -14.68 -41.66 0.72
N LYS A 83 -15.12 -41.46 -0.53
CA LYS A 83 -15.58 -40.14 -1.03
C LYS A 83 -16.79 -39.66 -0.25
N LEU A 84 -17.78 -40.54 0.01
CA LEU A 84 -18.96 -40.19 0.80
C LEU A 84 -18.60 -39.81 2.23
N GLN A 85 -17.72 -40.58 2.87
CA GLN A 85 -17.23 -40.26 4.21
C GLN A 85 -16.44 -38.94 4.24
N LEU A 86 -15.62 -38.68 3.22
CA LEU A 86 -14.89 -37.42 3.09
C LEU A 86 -15.84 -36.24 2.91
N ILE A 87 -16.83 -36.35 2.03
CA ILE A 87 -17.84 -35.31 1.81
C ILE A 87 -18.65 -35.07 3.08
N THR A 88 -19.03 -36.13 3.80
CA THR A 88 -19.78 -36.03 5.06
C THR A 88 -18.93 -35.39 6.17
N ALA A 89 -17.66 -35.76 6.27
CA ALA A 89 -16.72 -35.16 7.22
C ALA A 89 -16.47 -33.67 6.90
N GLN A 90 -16.42 -33.33 5.61
CA GLN A 90 -16.16 -31.98 5.12
C GLN A 90 -17.43 -31.14 4.98
N GLU A 91 -18.63 -31.71 5.16
CA GLU A 91 -19.93 -31.06 4.94
C GLU A 91 -20.01 -29.73 5.69
N LYS A 92 -19.63 -29.73 6.98
CA LYS A 92 -19.61 -28.52 7.81
C LYS A 92 -18.70 -27.44 7.26
N ILE A 93 -17.53 -27.82 6.74
CA ILE A 93 -16.58 -26.86 6.19
C ILE A 93 -17.12 -26.30 4.87
N ILE A 94 -17.74 -27.14 4.04
CA ILE A 94 -18.39 -26.70 2.80
C ILE A 94 -19.53 -25.73 3.13
N THR A 95 -20.42 -26.05 4.06
CA THR A 95 -21.50 -25.14 4.46
C THR A 95 -20.98 -23.83 5.03
N ASP A 96 -19.94 -23.87 5.85
CA ASP A 96 -19.30 -22.68 6.41
C ASP A 96 -18.64 -21.82 5.33
N THR A 97 -18.00 -22.44 4.33
CA THR A 97 -17.42 -21.71 3.20
C THR A 97 -18.49 -21.08 2.31
N VAL A 98 -19.63 -21.75 2.10
CA VAL A 98 -20.77 -21.19 1.35
C VAL A 98 -21.36 -20.00 2.10
N ALA A 99 -21.59 -20.13 3.42
CA ALA A 99 -22.11 -19.02 4.23
C ALA A 99 -21.17 -17.79 4.19
N ARG A 100 -19.85 -17.99 4.30
CA ARG A 100 -18.87 -16.92 4.15
C ARG A 100 -18.85 -16.32 2.74
N LEU A 101 -19.00 -17.15 1.70
CA LEU A 101 -19.07 -16.65 0.33
C LEU A 101 -20.33 -15.81 0.08
N GLU A 102 -21.47 -16.19 0.66
CA GLU A 102 -22.69 -15.39 0.63
C GLU A 102 -22.52 -14.05 1.37
N GLU A 103 -21.83 -14.04 2.51
CA GLU A 103 -21.48 -12.79 3.20
C GLU A 103 -20.58 -11.90 2.34
N ILE A 104 -19.57 -12.48 1.69
CA ILE A 104 -18.69 -11.76 0.76
C ILE A 104 -19.48 -11.21 -0.43
N GLU A 105 -20.43 -11.97 -0.97
CA GLU A 105 -21.28 -11.51 -2.07
C GLU A 105 -22.16 -10.33 -1.64
N LYS A 106 -22.70 -10.35 -0.42
CA LYS A 106 -23.43 -9.21 0.19
C LYS A 106 -22.53 -7.99 0.42
N LEU A 107 -21.23 -8.18 0.68
CA LEU A 107 -20.26 -7.11 0.94
C LEU A 107 -19.59 -6.57 -0.34
N LYS A 108 -19.61 -7.31 -1.45
CA LYS A 108 -19.14 -6.89 -2.79
C LYS A 108 -19.71 -5.54 -3.27
N PRO A 109 -21.00 -5.20 -3.06
CA PRO A 109 -21.52 -3.89 -3.43
C PRO A 109 -20.96 -2.75 -2.56
N VAL A 110 -20.55 -3.02 -1.31
CA VAL A 110 -19.98 -1.99 -0.40
C VAL A 110 -18.61 -1.53 -0.90
N LEU A 111 -17.79 -2.45 -1.41
CA LEU A 111 -16.49 -2.14 -2.03
C LEU A 111 -16.65 -1.29 -3.31
N ASN A 112 -17.78 -1.41 -3.99
CA ASN A 112 -18.11 -0.64 -5.18
C ASN A 112 -18.92 0.63 -4.87
N SER A 113 -19.14 0.93 -3.59
CA SER A 113 -19.91 2.11 -3.21
C SER A 113 -19.28 3.37 -3.79
N GLU A 114 -20.15 4.24 -4.28
CA GLU A 114 -19.78 5.49 -4.92
C GLU A 114 -18.93 6.37 -3.98
N HIS A 115 -19.15 6.25 -2.67
CA HIS A 115 -18.40 6.97 -1.63
C HIS A 115 -16.91 6.56 -1.58
N ILE A 116 -16.59 5.28 -1.73
CA ILE A 116 -15.19 4.81 -1.80
C ILE A 116 -14.56 5.23 -3.13
N LYS A 117 -15.31 5.17 -4.23
CA LYS A 117 -14.83 5.63 -5.55
C LYS A 117 -14.61 7.14 -5.62
N ASN A 118 -15.42 7.92 -4.89
CA ASN A 118 -15.34 9.37 -4.84
C ASN A 118 -14.32 9.88 -3.79
N THR A 119 -13.70 8.98 -3.02
CA THR A 119 -12.68 9.34 -2.02
C THR A 119 -11.49 10.12 -2.60
N PRO A 120 -10.94 9.81 -3.79
CA PRO A 120 -9.87 10.60 -4.39
C PRO A 120 -10.30 12.02 -4.78
N ASN A 121 -11.56 12.19 -5.22
CA ASN A 121 -12.11 13.51 -5.55
C ASN A 121 -12.31 14.36 -4.29
N LEU A 122 -12.90 13.77 -3.24
CA LEU A 122 -13.07 14.44 -1.96
C LEU A 122 -11.71 14.77 -1.31
N SER A 123 -10.72 13.91 -1.46
CA SER A 123 -9.35 14.15 -0.99
C SER A 123 -8.70 15.35 -1.70
N ASN A 124 -8.87 15.48 -3.02
CA ASN A 124 -8.38 16.65 -3.75
C ASN A 124 -9.08 17.94 -3.33
N GLU A 125 -10.40 17.91 -3.12
CA GLU A 125 -11.13 19.06 -2.60
C GLU A 125 -10.71 19.42 -1.17
N LEU A 126 -10.48 18.42 -0.31
CA LEU A 126 -9.99 18.62 1.05
C LEU A 126 -8.58 19.19 1.08
N LEU A 127 -7.68 18.73 0.20
CA LEU A 127 -6.33 19.29 0.07
C LEU A 127 -6.37 20.75 -0.37
N ARG A 128 -7.22 21.08 -1.34
CA ARG A 128 -7.45 22.46 -1.78
C ARG A 128 -8.04 23.31 -0.64
N LEU A 129 -9.00 22.77 0.11
CA LEU A 129 -9.59 23.46 1.26
C LEU A 129 -8.55 23.70 2.35
N SER A 130 -7.70 22.71 2.63
CA SER A 130 -6.60 22.83 3.59
C SER A 130 -5.58 23.89 3.18
N GLU A 131 -5.26 24.00 1.89
CA GLU A 131 -4.40 25.08 1.38
C GLU A 131 -5.04 26.47 1.60
N ILE A 132 -6.35 26.58 1.38
CA ILE A 132 -7.10 27.82 1.64
C ILE A 132 -7.14 28.14 3.13
N GLU A 133 -7.37 27.14 3.99
CA GLU A 133 -7.40 27.30 5.44
C GLU A 133 -6.06 27.79 5.98
N ILE A 134 -4.95 27.26 5.48
CA ILE A 134 -3.60 27.72 5.84
C ILE A 134 -3.43 29.20 5.47
N LYS A 135 -3.80 29.59 4.24
CA LYS A 135 -3.70 30.99 3.79
C LYS A 135 -4.57 31.92 4.63
N GLN A 136 -5.81 31.52 4.92
CA GLN A 136 -6.72 32.30 5.76
C GLN A 136 -6.18 32.46 7.18
N GLN A 137 -5.58 31.41 7.75
CA GLN A 137 -4.98 31.47 9.07
C GLN A 137 -3.78 32.43 9.11
N GLU A 138 -2.93 32.42 8.08
CA GLU A 138 -1.81 33.37 7.94
C GLU A 138 -2.31 34.81 7.82
N GLU A 139 -3.34 35.07 6.99
CA GLU A 139 -3.95 36.40 6.83
C GLU A 139 -4.56 36.91 8.15
N VAL A 140 -5.29 36.06 8.87
CA VAL A 140 -5.89 36.41 10.16
C VAL A 140 -4.81 36.71 11.19
N ASN A 141 -3.75 35.90 11.25
CA ASN A 141 -2.64 36.12 12.17
C ASN A 141 -1.92 37.44 11.87
N SER A 142 -1.67 37.74 10.59
CA SER A 142 -1.09 39.01 10.15
C SER A 142 -1.96 40.19 10.56
N LEU A 143 -3.27 40.12 10.30
CA LEU A 143 -4.21 41.18 10.66
C LEU A 143 -4.30 41.36 12.17
N CYS A 144 -4.34 40.27 12.94
CA CYS A 144 -4.35 40.33 14.40
C CYS A 144 -3.08 41.00 14.94
N SER A 145 -1.92 40.65 14.39
CA SER A 145 -0.64 41.27 14.76
C SER A 145 -0.54 42.75 14.40
N GLU A 146 -1.30 43.24 13.43
CA GLU A 146 -1.37 44.67 13.09
C GLU A 146 -2.37 45.42 13.97
N VAL A 147 -3.51 44.79 14.28
CA VAL A 147 -4.58 45.40 15.08
C VAL A 147 -4.22 45.44 16.57
N GLU A 148 -3.55 44.42 17.11
CA GLU A 148 -3.11 44.38 18.52
C GLU A 148 -2.31 45.62 18.95
N PRO A 149 -1.23 46.04 18.26
CA PRO A 149 -0.48 47.23 18.64
C PRO A 149 -1.28 48.51 18.44
N LEU A 150 -2.19 48.57 17.45
CA LEU A 150 -3.06 49.72 17.24
C LEU A 150 -4.05 49.89 18.40
N VAL A 151 -4.67 48.80 18.86
CA VAL A 151 -5.56 48.78 20.03
C VAL A 151 -4.78 49.11 21.30
N ALA A 152 -3.55 48.59 21.46
CA ALA A 152 -2.69 48.93 22.58
C ALA A 152 -2.33 50.43 22.60
N SER A 153 -2.00 51.00 21.43
CA SER A 153 -1.72 52.43 21.27
C SER A 153 -2.95 53.29 21.60
N TYR A 154 -4.12 52.93 21.06
CA TYR A 154 -5.38 53.59 21.38
C TYR A 154 -5.66 53.57 22.88
N ASN A 155 -5.55 52.41 23.53
CA ASN A 155 -5.74 52.28 24.96
C ASN A 155 -4.76 53.14 25.76
N SER A 156 -3.49 53.22 25.33
CA SER A 156 -2.47 54.06 25.95
C SER A 156 -2.78 55.56 25.82
N ILE A 157 -3.24 55.99 24.64
CA ILE A 157 -3.65 57.38 24.38
C ILE A 157 -4.86 57.74 25.26
N ILE A 158 -5.87 56.86 25.34
CA ILE A 158 -7.06 57.09 26.18
C ILE A 158 -6.67 57.17 27.67
N GLN A 159 -5.79 56.29 28.16
CA GLN A 159 -5.30 56.38 29.54
C GLN A 159 -4.57 57.69 29.82
N THR A 160 -3.74 58.14 28.88
CA THR A 160 -2.99 59.39 29.01
C THR A 160 -3.92 60.60 29.00
N LEU A 161 -4.87 60.65 28.06
CA LEU A 161 -5.90 61.68 28.00
C LEU A 161 -6.74 61.70 29.29
N THR A 162 -7.16 60.55 29.79
CA THR A 162 -7.92 60.45 31.04
C THR A 162 -7.15 61.04 32.22
N LYS A 163 -5.85 60.72 32.34
CA LYS A 163 -4.97 61.32 33.38
C LYS A 163 -4.83 62.84 33.20
N GLN A 164 -4.66 63.31 31.96
CA GLN A 164 -4.55 64.73 31.64
C GLN A 164 -5.83 65.50 32.05
N PHE A 165 -7.01 64.94 31.73
CA PHE A 165 -8.29 65.54 32.11
C PHE A 165 -8.46 65.61 33.64
N ILE A 166 -8.08 64.56 34.38
CA ILE A 166 -8.13 64.59 35.85
C ILE A 166 -7.18 65.68 36.41
N GLN A 167 -5.98 65.83 35.85
CA GLN A 167 -5.05 66.87 36.27
C GLN A 167 -5.57 68.28 35.98
N TRP A 168 -6.21 68.48 34.83
CA TRP A 168 -6.83 69.75 34.47
C TRP A 168 -8.03 70.07 35.37
N ASP A 169 -8.83 69.07 35.73
CA ASP A 169 -9.96 69.24 36.65
C ASP A 169 -9.50 69.63 38.06
N ASP A 170 -8.45 68.99 38.59
CA ASP A 170 -7.84 69.35 39.88
C ASP A 170 -7.24 70.76 39.86
N LEU A 171 -6.55 71.13 38.78
CA LEU A 171 -6.01 72.48 38.62
C LEU A 171 -7.13 73.54 38.56
N THR A 172 -8.21 73.25 37.85
CA THR A 172 -9.38 74.13 37.76
C THR A 172 -10.05 74.28 39.13
N THR A 173 -10.26 73.17 39.84
CA THR A 173 -10.82 73.15 41.21
C THR A 173 -9.97 73.97 42.17
N LYS A 174 -8.64 73.84 42.13
CA LYS A 174 -7.72 74.64 42.96
C LYS A 174 -7.80 76.14 42.66
N LEU A 175 -7.92 76.52 41.39
CA LEU A 175 -8.08 77.92 40.99
C LEU A 175 -9.43 78.47 41.43
N GLU A 176 -10.50 77.69 41.32
CA GLU A 176 -11.84 78.05 41.79
C GLU A 176 -11.87 78.25 43.31
N MET A 177 -11.29 77.32 44.09
CA MET A 177 -11.18 77.46 45.54
C MET A 177 -10.43 78.73 45.95
N LYS A 178 -9.30 79.04 45.29
CA LYS A 178 -8.56 80.28 45.53
C LYS A 178 -9.37 81.53 45.20
N SER A 179 -10.11 81.51 44.08
CA SER A 179 -11.00 82.60 43.68
C SER A 179 -12.15 82.81 44.69
N GLN A 180 -12.77 81.72 45.16
CA GLN A 180 -13.83 81.78 46.16
C GLN A 180 -13.33 82.28 47.50
N MET A 181 -12.17 81.81 47.98
CA MET A 181 -11.57 82.31 49.24
C MET A 181 -11.18 83.80 49.17
N ALA A 182 -10.79 84.30 47.99
CA ALA A 182 -10.54 85.72 47.77
C ALA A 182 -11.82 86.56 47.81
N LYS A 183 -12.97 85.98 47.42
CA LYS A 183 -14.28 86.64 47.52
C LYS A 183 -14.86 86.64 48.93
N THR A 184 -14.52 85.67 49.79
CA THR A 184 -15.00 85.59 51.19
C THR A 184 -14.15 86.42 52.17
N LYS A 185 -12.99 86.95 51.74
CA LYS A 185 -12.11 87.81 52.56
C LYS A 185 -12.26 89.32 52.29
N ASN A 186 -13.14 89.71 51.37
CA ASN A 186 -13.61 91.08 51.16
C ASN A 186 -15.04 91.23 51.68
#